data_AF-A0A6C0KEG7-F1
#
_entry.id   AF-A0A6C0KEG7-F1
#
_cell.length_a   1.000
_cell.length_b   1.000
_cell.length_c   1.000
_cell.angle_alpha   90.00
_cell.angle_beta   90.00
_cell.angle_gamma   90.00
#
_symmetry.space_group_name_H-M   'P 1'
#
loop_
_entity.id
_entity.type
_entity.pdbx_description
1 polymer ?
#
loop_
_entity_poly.entity_id
_entity_poly.type
_entity_poly.pdbx_seq_one_letter_code
_entity_poly.pdbx_strand_id
1 'polypeptide(L)'
;MVLCASCKNKTSLDQCTSLALKGLLFCGKHIKSREKRIWSILNGNNGKASIIQKYWRGYFVRNKIRLAGPGVLNRRDCHNTEELVTMDSKTEVSPLDYFAFTESGKVYWFDIRSLYQYVRNTPKPLNPYTRQPLTLDDRKRLRKLCQIRKRQGIFNLHAEPVYADLSERVDRKWLEMCQIIEENGFEDMNHLLFASLNKTQLYILLNLVYIDLIAYAAEHKTPICRKKYVVWMKTVISKFSKFKYGSLQASYNAARAILSILNDSAEPYTLCFIIISAVVRL
;
A
#
# COMPACT_ATOMS: atom_id res chain seq x y z
N MET A 1 -8.00 0.52 -31.19
CA MET A 1 -9.11 0.07 -32.06
C MET A 1 -9.47 -1.36 -31.66
N VAL A 2 -10.76 -1.69 -31.63
CA VAL A 2 -11.25 -3.01 -31.16
C VAL A 2 -11.48 -3.92 -32.37
N LEU A 3 -11.17 -5.21 -32.25
CA LEU A 3 -11.47 -6.21 -33.27
C LEU A 3 -12.97 -6.50 -33.38
N CYS A 4 -13.40 -7.00 -34.53
CA CYS A 4 -14.77 -7.45 -34.73
C CYS A 4 -15.14 -8.56 -33.73
N ALA A 5 -16.31 -8.46 -33.12
CA ALA A 5 -16.81 -9.42 -32.12
C ALA A 5 -17.36 -10.73 -32.73
N SER A 6 -17.46 -10.83 -34.06
CA SER A 6 -17.95 -12.03 -34.76
C SER A 6 -16.83 -13.05 -35.00
N CYS A 7 -17.20 -14.31 -35.16
CA CYS A 7 -16.32 -15.34 -35.71
C CYS A 7 -15.94 -15.01 -37.16
N LYS A 8 -14.77 -15.47 -37.61
CA LYS A 8 -14.22 -15.21 -38.94
C LYS A 8 -15.19 -15.60 -40.05
N ASN A 9 -15.81 -16.78 -39.95
CA ASN A 9 -16.81 -17.29 -40.89
C ASN A 9 -17.81 -18.23 -40.19
N LYS A 10 -18.66 -18.93 -40.96
CA LYS A 10 -19.72 -19.81 -40.43
C LYS A 10 -19.19 -21.10 -39.79
N THR A 11 -18.00 -21.56 -40.17
CA THR A 11 -17.42 -22.84 -39.73
C THR A 11 -16.32 -22.68 -38.70
N SER A 12 -15.59 -21.56 -38.73
CA SER A 12 -14.50 -21.24 -37.81
C SER A 12 -15.03 -20.77 -36.46
N LEU A 13 -14.27 -21.09 -35.41
CA LEU A 13 -14.43 -20.55 -34.07
C LEU A 13 -13.46 -19.39 -33.78
N ASP A 14 -12.60 -19.01 -34.73
CA ASP A 14 -11.63 -17.93 -34.51
C ASP A 14 -12.29 -16.55 -34.61
N GLN A 15 -11.75 -15.58 -33.88
CA GLN A 15 -12.23 -14.21 -33.93
C GLN A 15 -11.92 -13.60 -35.29
N CYS A 16 -12.86 -12.81 -35.84
CA CYS A 16 -12.60 -12.02 -37.03
C CYS A 16 -11.47 -11.02 -36.77
N THR A 17 -10.45 -11.04 -37.63
CA THR A 17 -9.26 -10.17 -37.52
C THR A 17 -9.50 -8.75 -38.03
N SER A 18 -10.65 -8.48 -38.65
CA SER A 18 -11.02 -7.12 -39.08
C SER A 18 -11.36 -6.23 -37.90
N LEU A 19 -11.04 -4.94 -38.01
CA LEU A 19 -11.43 -3.95 -37.02
C LEU A 19 -12.94 -3.74 -37.01
N ALA A 20 -13.49 -3.56 -35.82
CA ALA A 20 -14.86 -3.12 -35.66
C ALA A 20 -15.02 -1.67 -36.13
N LEU A 21 -16.18 -1.34 -36.67
CA LEU A 21 -16.51 0.04 -37.02
C LEU A 21 -16.55 0.90 -35.75
N LYS A 22 -16.24 2.20 -35.87
CA LYS A 22 -16.19 3.11 -34.72
C LYS A 22 -17.56 3.15 -34.02
N GLY A 23 -17.56 2.86 -32.72
CA GLY A 23 -18.78 2.81 -31.89
C GLY A 23 -19.62 1.54 -32.05
N LEU A 24 -19.15 0.55 -32.83
CA LEU A 24 -19.88 -0.69 -33.11
C LEU A 24 -19.05 -1.92 -32.74
N LEU A 25 -19.71 -3.06 -32.61
CA LEU A 25 -19.08 -4.34 -32.25
C LEU A 25 -18.57 -5.13 -33.45
N PHE A 26 -19.00 -4.79 -34.67
CA PHE A 26 -18.76 -5.59 -35.88
C PHE A 26 -18.02 -4.79 -36.95
N CYS A 27 -17.27 -5.48 -37.81
CA CYS A 27 -16.74 -4.89 -39.03
C CYS A 27 -17.85 -4.70 -40.08
N GLY A 28 -17.56 -3.95 -41.15
CA GLY A 28 -18.53 -3.66 -42.20
C GLY A 28 -19.12 -4.89 -42.91
N LYS A 29 -18.44 -6.05 -42.87
CA LYS A 29 -18.96 -7.31 -43.42
C LYS A 29 -19.91 -8.00 -42.43
N HIS A 30 -19.49 -8.18 -41.18
CA HIS A 30 -20.27 -8.90 -40.16
C HIS A 30 -21.48 -8.11 -39.66
N ILE A 31 -21.47 -6.78 -39.72
CA ILE A 31 -22.65 -5.98 -39.37
C ILE A 31 -23.83 -6.23 -40.32
N LYS A 32 -23.54 -6.47 -41.61
CA LYS A 32 -24.52 -6.77 -42.67
C LYS A 32 -24.93 -8.24 -42.71
N SER A 33 -24.25 -9.11 -41.93
CA SER A 33 -24.61 -10.52 -41.88
C SER A 33 -25.95 -10.71 -41.18
N ARG A 34 -26.79 -11.62 -41.73
CA ARG A 34 -28.09 -11.97 -41.13
C ARG A 34 -27.89 -12.57 -39.74
N GLU A 35 -26.98 -13.53 -39.62
CA GLU A 35 -26.66 -14.21 -38.37
C GLU A 35 -25.30 -13.77 -37.83
N LYS A 36 -25.30 -13.18 -36.64
CA LYS A 36 -24.09 -12.68 -35.96
C LYS A 36 -23.57 -13.75 -35.02
N ARG A 37 -22.58 -14.53 -35.47
CA ARG A 37 -21.90 -15.55 -34.66
C ARG A 37 -20.91 -14.90 -33.69
N ILE A 38 -21.35 -14.51 -32.51
CA ILE A 38 -20.50 -13.81 -31.53
C ILE A 38 -19.41 -14.75 -31.00
N TRP A 39 -18.16 -14.37 -31.22
CA TRP A 39 -16.97 -15.16 -30.87
C TRP A 39 -16.88 -15.50 -29.38
N SER A 40 -17.18 -14.53 -28.51
CA SER A 40 -17.08 -14.70 -27.06
C SER A 40 -18.13 -15.66 -26.48
N ILE A 41 -19.30 -15.77 -27.13
CA ILE A 41 -20.36 -16.72 -26.76
C ILE A 41 -19.95 -18.13 -27.19
N LEU A 42 -19.54 -18.29 -28.45
CA LEU A 42 -19.24 -19.61 -29.03
C LEU A 42 -18.00 -20.26 -28.42
N ASN A 43 -16.98 -19.48 -28.04
CA ASN A 43 -15.78 -20.02 -27.39
C ASN A 43 -15.88 -20.13 -25.87
N GLY A 44 -17.01 -19.77 -25.25
CA GLY A 44 -17.26 -19.97 -23.81
C GLY A 44 -16.24 -19.27 -22.88
N ASN A 45 -15.41 -18.37 -23.39
CA ASN A 45 -14.28 -17.83 -22.63
C ASN A 45 -14.72 -16.89 -21.50
N ASN A 46 -15.94 -16.35 -21.59
CA ASN A 46 -16.52 -15.47 -20.59
C ASN A 46 -16.85 -16.18 -19.26
N GLY A 47 -17.21 -17.47 -19.29
CA GLY A 47 -17.54 -18.23 -18.08
C GLY A 47 -16.30 -18.45 -17.20
N LYS A 48 -15.21 -18.91 -17.80
CA LYS A 48 -13.91 -19.12 -17.12
C LYS A 48 -13.37 -17.81 -16.55
N ALA A 49 -13.41 -16.73 -17.34
CA ALA A 49 -13.00 -15.41 -16.88
C ALA A 49 -13.84 -14.93 -15.69
N SER A 50 -15.16 -15.15 -15.71
CA SER A 50 -16.06 -14.80 -14.60
C SER A 50 -15.75 -15.58 -13.32
N ILE A 51 -15.40 -16.87 -13.43
CA ILE A 51 -14.97 -17.69 -12.30
C ILE A 51 -13.67 -17.15 -11.69
N ILE A 52 -12.67 -16.85 -12.52
CA ILE A 52 -11.41 -16.25 -12.05
C ILE A 52 -11.67 -14.92 -11.35
N GLN A 53 -12.50 -14.05 -11.95
CA GLN A 53 -12.88 -12.77 -11.34
C GLN A 53 -13.61 -12.95 -10.01
N LYS A 54 -14.50 -13.94 -9.89
CA LYS A 54 -15.22 -14.27 -8.64
C LYS A 54 -14.23 -14.62 -7.53
N TYR A 55 -13.29 -15.53 -7.80
CA TYR A 55 -12.27 -15.92 -6.83
C TYR A 55 -11.35 -14.75 -6.46
N TRP A 56 -10.94 -13.95 -7.44
CA TRP A 56 -10.08 -12.79 -7.24
C TRP A 56 -10.74 -11.70 -6.40
N ARG A 57 -12.00 -11.34 -6.69
CA ARG A 57 -12.78 -10.39 -5.88
C ARG A 57 -12.96 -10.90 -4.45
N GLY A 58 -13.34 -12.18 -4.31
CA GLY A 58 -13.51 -12.81 -3.00
C GLY A 58 -12.21 -12.85 -2.19
N TYR A 59 -11.07 -13.11 -2.83
CA TYR A 59 -9.75 -13.10 -2.18
C TYR A 59 -9.44 -11.75 -1.54
N PHE A 60 -9.65 -10.63 -2.24
CA PHE A 60 -9.40 -9.31 -1.67
C PHE A 60 -10.26 -9.01 -0.45
N VAL A 61 -11.56 -9.32 -0.51
CA VAL A 61 -12.48 -9.10 0.61
C VAL A 61 -12.07 -9.95 1.81
N ARG A 62 -11.85 -11.26 1.61
CA ARG A 62 -11.41 -12.16 2.68
C ARG A 62 -10.07 -11.75 3.26
N ASN A 63 -9.13 -11.28 2.43
CA ASN A 63 -7.85 -10.79 2.93
C ASN A 63 -8.00 -9.54 3.79
N LYS A 64 -8.89 -8.59 3.43
CA LYS A 64 -9.19 -7.43 4.26
C LYS A 64 -9.80 -7.83 5.61
N ILE A 65 -10.81 -8.71 5.60
CA ILE A 65 -11.45 -9.24 6.81
C ILE A 65 -10.41 -9.93 7.71
N ARG A 66 -9.52 -10.74 7.13
CA ARG A 66 -8.44 -11.40 7.88
C ARG A 66 -7.49 -10.40 8.53
N LEU A 67 -7.10 -9.34 7.82
CA LEU A 67 -6.25 -8.28 8.37
C LEU A 67 -6.97 -7.42 9.42
N ALA A 68 -8.29 -7.25 9.28
CA ALA A 68 -9.13 -6.49 10.20
C ALA A 68 -9.16 -7.13 11.58
N GLY A 69 -9.20 -8.46 11.66
CA GLY A 69 -9.03 -9.20 12.91
C GLY A 69 -10.31 -9.80 13.48
N PRO A 70 -10.29 -10.19 14.77
CA PRO A 70 -11.45 -10.79 15.43
C PRO A 70 -12.62 -9.83 15.44
N GLY A 71 -13.84 -10.35 15.55
CA GLY A 71 -15.04 -9.52 15.71
C GLY A 71 -15.56 -8.81 14.46
N VAL A 72 -14.80 -8.76 13.35
CA VAL A 72 -15.18 -8.01 12.13
C VAL A 72 -16.53 -8.40 11.54
N LEU A 73 -16.90 -9.69 11.58
CA LEU A 73 -18.20 -10.21 11.11
C LEU A 73 -19.20 -10.51 12.25
N ASN A 74 -18.74 -10.58 13.49
CA ASN A 74 -19.58 -10.81 14.66
C ASN A 74 -19.04 -10.02 15.86
N ARG A 75 -19.70 -8.90 16.16
CA ARG A 75 -19.23 -7.92 17.16
C ARG A 75 -19.80 -8.16 18.56
N ARG A 76 -20.42 -9.32 18.80
CA ARG A 76 -20.97 -9.66 20.11
C ARG A 76 -19.90 -9.63 21.20
N ASP A 77 -18.73 -10.19 20.90
CA ASP A 77 -17.62 -10.37 21.85
C ASP A 77 -16.65 -9.17 21.93
N CYS A 78 -16.94 -8.09 21.19
CA CYS A 78 -16.20 -6.83 21.32
C CYS A 78 -16.42 -6.21 22.70
N HIS A 79 -15.33 -5.85 23.38
CA HIS A 79 -15.34 -5.30 24.73
C HIS A 79 -15.86 -3.86 24.77
N ASN A 80 -15.38 -2.98 23.87
CA ASN A 80 -15.92 -1.63 23.72
C ASN A 80 -17.19 -1.64 22.85
N THR A 81 -18.14 -0.78 23.17
CA THR A 81 -19.44 -0.67 22.49
C THR A 81 -19.49 0.40 21.41
N GLU A 82 -18.65 1.42 21.53
CA GLU A 82 -18.66 2.63 20.68
C GLU A 82 -17.26 2.89 20.11
N GLU A 83 -17.24 3.59 18.96
CA GLU A 83 -16.04 4.05 18.27
C GLU A 83 -15.40 5.26 18.97
N LEU A 84 -14.07 5.33 19.01
CA LEU A 84 -13.32 6.34 19.77
C LEU A 84 -13.59 7.80 19.35
N VAL A 85 -13.78 8.05 18.06
CA VAL A 85 -13.86 9.39 17.47
C VAL A 85 -15.28 9.71 17.03
N THR A 86 -15.93 8.81 16.30
CA THR A 86 -17.28 9.07 15.76
C THR A 86 -18.39 8.78 16.76
N MET A 87 -18.10 8.05 17.84
CA MET A 87 -19.09 7.53 18.80
C MET A 87 -20.13 6.61 18.15
N ASP A 88 -19.86 6.14 16.93
CA ASP A 88 -20.74 5.19 16.25
C ASP A 88 -20.83 3.89 17.04
N SER A 89 -22.03 3.29 17.05
CA SER A 89 -22.20 1.99 17.68
C SER A 89 -21.37 0.94 16.96
N LYS A 90 -20.93 -0.07 17.71
CA LYS A 90 -20.26 -1.23 17.14
C LYS A 90 -21.07 -1.90 16.04
N THR A 91 -22.39 -1.74 15.92
CA THR A 91 -23.15 -2.34 14.81
C THR A 91 -23.16 -1.52 13.52
N GLU A 92 -22.76 -0.25 13.56
CA GLU A 92 -22.95 0.71 12.46
C GLU A 92 -21.72 0.83 11.55
N VAL A 93 -20.52 0.65 12.11
CA VAL A 93 -19.28 0.75 11.33
C VAL A 93 -19.22 -0.33 10.25
N SER A 94 -18.76 0.00 9.05
CA SER A 94 -18.60 -0.99 7.97
C SER A 94 -17.53 -2.03 8.33
N PRO A 95 -17.73 -3.33 8.02
CA PRO A 95 -16.68 -4.35 8.15
C PRO A 95 -15.39 -4.03 7.36
N LEU A 96 -15.47 -3.17 6.34
CA LEU A 96 -14.32 -2.73 5.55
C LEU A 96 -13.56 -1.55 6.16
N ASP A 97 -14.15 -0.88 7.14
CA ASP A 97 -13.56 0.23 7.92
C ASP A 97 -13.21 -0.22 9.35
N TYR A 98 -13.41 -1.50 9.68
CA TYR A 98 -13.17 -2.07 11.00
C TYR A 98 -11.73 -2.58 11.17
N PHE A 99 -11.17 -2.42 12.37
CA PHE A 99 -9.96 -3.10 12.82
C PHE A 99 -10.07 -3.49 14.30
N ALA A 100 -9.53 -4.65 14.66
CA ALA A 100 -9.49 -5.12 16.03
C ALA A 100 -8.30 -6.02 16.32
N PHE A 101 -7.98 -6.09 17.61
CA PHE A 101 -6.97 -6.96 18.17
C PHE A 101 -7.43 -7.49 19.52
N THR A 102 -6.81 -8.58 19.97
CA THR A 102 -7.09 -9.20 21.26
C THR A 102 -6.02 -8.80 22.25
N GLU A 103 -6.44 -8.31 23.41
CA GLU A 103 -5.56 -7.92 24.50
C GLU A 103 -6.13 -8.46 25.81
N SER A 104 -5.32 -9.20 26.57
CA SER A 104 -5.74 -9.80 27.85
C SER A 104 -7.08 -10.57 27.77
N GLY A 105 -7.28 -11.34 26.68
CA GLY A 105 -8.50 -12.12 26.45
C GLY A 105 -9.72 -11.33 25.99
N LYS A 106 -9.60 -10.00 25.80
CA LYS A 106 -10.69 -9.12 25.35
C LYS A 106 -10.44 -8.62 23.93
N VAL A 107 -11.50 -8.47 23.14
CA VAL A 107 -11.41 -7.93 21.77
C VAL A 107 -11.70 -6.43 21.81
N TYR A 108 -10.72 -5.61 21.42
CA TYR A 108 -10.88 -4.17 21.25
C TYR A 108 -10.99 -3.84 19.77
N TRP A 109 -12.00 -3.06 19.39
CA TRP A 109 -12.25 -2.70 18.01
C TRP A 109 -12.28 -1.18 17.79
N PHE A 110 -11.96 -0.77 16.57
CA PHE A 110 -11.84 0.61 16.16
C PHE A 110 -12.24 0.78 14.70
N ASP A 111 -12.62 2.00 14.32
CA ASP A 111 -12.53 2.40 12.91
C ASP A 111 -11.04 2.52 12.53
N ILE A 112 -10.67 1.98 11.36
CA ILE A 112 -9.30 2.01 10.83
C ILE A 112 -8.75 3.44 10.82
N ARG A 113 -9.59 4.44 10.48
CA ARG A 113 -9.20 5.85 10.41
C ARG A 113 -8.87 6.41 11.79
N SER A 114 -9.70 6.11 12.78
CA SER A 114 -9.51 6.55 14.17
C SER A 114 -8.24 5.96 14.76
N LEU A 115 -8.08 4.63 14.65
CA LEU A 115 -6.87 3.98 15.16
C LEU A 115 -5.63 4.41 14.39
N TYR A 116 -5.69 4.51 13.06
CA TYR A 116 -4.55 4.98 12.26
C TYR A 116 -4.14 6.40 12.63
N GLN A 117 -5.09 7.32 12.84
CA GLN A 117 -4.81 8.68 13.31
C GLN A 117 -4.15 8.69 14.69
N TYR A 118 -4.54 7.79 15.58
CA TYR A 118 -3.95 7.65 16.91
C TYR A 118 -2.50 7.12 16.85
N VAL A 119 -2.28 6.00 16.15
CA VAL A 119 -0.97 5.32 16.14
C VAL A 119 0.09 6.05 15.33
N ARG A 120 -0.30 6.80 14.29
CA ARG A 120 0.67 7.44 13.38
C ARG A 120 1.46 8.60 14.01
N ASN A 121 1.03 9.09 15.17
CA ASN A 121 1.64 10.23 15.86
C ASN A 121 2.54 9.78 17.03
N THR A 122 2.69 8.48 17.26
CA THR A 122 3.44 7.95 18.42
C THR A 122 4.50 6.94 17.95
N PRO A 123 5.74 7.00 18.46
CA PRO A 123 6.79 6.05 18.04
C PRO A 123 6.46 4.62 18.47
N LYS A 124 5.91 4.46 19.69
CA LYS A 124 5.45 3.19 20.26
C LYS A 124 3.92 3.26 20.44
N PRO A 125 3.13 2.84 19.43
CA PRO A 125 1.69 2.93 19.49
C PRO A 125 1.09 2.12 20.64
N LEU A 126 0.18 2.76 21.38
CA LEU A 126 -0.52 2.15 22.51
C LEU A 126 -2.01 1.94 22.18
N ASN A 127 -2.67 1.07 22.93
CA ASN A 127 -4.11 0.92 22.87
C ASN A 127 -4.76 2.15 23.52
N PRO A 128 -5.66 2.88 22.82
CA PRO A 128 -6.33 4.07 23.38
C PRO A 128 -7.05 3.84 24.70
N TYR A 129 -7.55 2.62 24.97
CA TYR A 129 -8.30 2.30 26.18
C TYR A 129 -7.43 1.85 27.35
N THR A 130 -6.43 1.00 27.09
CA THR A 130 -5.65 0.34 28.17
C THR A 130 -4.23 0.88 28.30
N ARG A 131 -3.77 1.67 27.32
CA ARG A 131 -2.40 2.19 27.20
C ARG A 131 -1.32 1.11 27.11
N GLN A 132 -1.70 -0.14 26.85
CA GLN A 132 -0.75 -1.21 26.58
C GLN A 132 -0.17 -1.07 25.17
N PRO A 133 1.11 -1.42 24.94
CA PRO A 133 1.70 -1.38 23.61
C PRO A 133 1.00 -2.34 22.64
N LEU A 134 0.74 -1.87 21.41
CA LEU A 134 0.25 -2.75 20.35
C LEU A 134 1.34 -3.74 19.94
N THR A 135 0.93 -4.98 19.67
CA THR A 135 1.86 -5.99 19.16
C THR A 135 2.41 -5.58 17.80
N LEU A 136 3.62 -6.07 17.47
CA LEU A 136 4.22 -5.85 16.14
C LEU A 136 3.33 -6.37 15.01
N ASP A 137 2.62 -7.49 15.23
CA ASP A 137 1.71 -8.06 14.23
C ASP A 137 0.49 -7.16 13.98
N ASP A 138 -0.14 -6.65 15.05
CA ASP A 138 -1.30 -5.76 14.92
C ASP A 138 -0.90 -4.45 14.20
N ARG A 139 0.28 -3.89 14.53
CA ARG A 139 0.83 -2.71 13.84
C ARG A 139 1.03 -2.98 12.35
N LYS A 140 1.66 -4.11 11.99
CA LYS A 140 1.85 -4.52 10.58
C LYS A 140 0.53 -4.73 9.85
N ARG A 141 -0.45 -5.37 10.49
CA ARG A 141 -1.78 -5.61 9.91
C ARG A 141 -2.50 -4.30 9.63
N LEU A 142 -2.53 -3.38 10.60
CA LEU A 142 -3.12 -2.05 10.44
C LEU A 142 -2.44 -1.29 9.30
N ARG A 143 -1.10 -1.27 9.27
CA ARG A 143 -0.32 -0.64 8.19
C ARG A 143 -0.68 -1.23 6.83
N LYS A 144 -0.81 -2.56 6.74
CA LYS A 144 -1.19 -3.25 5.50
C LYS A 144 -2.58 -2.84 5.02
N LEU A 145 -3.55 -2.72 5.92
CA LEU A 145 -4.88 -2.21 5.58
C LEU A 145 -4.83 -0.76 5.08
N CYS A 146 -4.11 0.11 5.76
CA CYS A 146 -3.92 1.50 5.34
C CYS A 146 -3.27 1.60 3.96
N GLN A 147 -2.29 0.74 3.65
CA GLN A 147 -1.69 0.65 2.31
C GLN A 147 -2.69 0.18 1.26
N ILE A 148 -3.54 -0.81 1.56
CA ILE A 148 -4.58 -1.30 0.65
C ILE A 148 -5.59 -0.18 0.36
N ARG A 149 -6.07 0.52 1.38
CA ARG A 149 -7.00 1.66 1.26
C ARG A 149 -6.41 2.75 0.38
N LYS A 150 -5.15 3.13 0.62
CA LYS A 150 -4.42 4.11 -0.20
C LYS A 150 -4.35 3.72 -1.67
N ARG A 151 -4.06 2.45 -1.99
CA ARG A 151 -4.03 1.96 -3.39
C ARG A 151 -5.40 1.98 -4.07
N GLN A 152 -6.48 1.98 -3.28
CA GLN A 152 -7.86 2.05 -3.77
C GLN A 152 -8.40 3.49 -3.81
N GLY A 153 -7.58 4.50 -3.46
CA GLY A 153 -8.04 5.88 -3.37
C GLY A 153 -8.92 6.16 -2.16
N ILE A 154 -8.96 5.26 -1.17
CA ILE A 154 -9.73 5.43 0.07
C ILE A 154 -8.85 6.17 1.09
N PHE A 155 -9.39 7.21 1.69
CA PHE A 155 -8.69 8.01 2.70
C PHE A 155 -8.56 7.25 4.03
N ASN A 156 -7.42 7.44 4.70
CA ASN A 156 -7.08 6.74 5.96
C ASN A 156 -7.36 7.57 7.20
N LEU A 157 -8.00 8.73 7.07
CA LEU A 157 -8.30 9.63 8.18
C LEU A 157 -9.74 10.11 8.05
N HIS A 158 -10.34 10.58 9.15
CA HIS A 158 -11.67 11.19 9.11
C HIS A 158 -11.66 12.58 8.47
N ALA A 159 -10.58 13.33 8.68
CA ALA A 159 -10.36 14.65 8.09
C ALA A 159 -8.94 14.75 7.53
N GLU A 160 -8.74 15.68 6.59
CA GLU A 160 -7.40 15.96 6.10
C GLU A 160 -6.51 16.47 7.25
N PRO A 161 -5.27 15.98 7.35
CA PRO A 161 -4.38 16.41 8.40
C PRO A 161 -3.92 17.85 8.12
N VAL A 162 -4.25 18.75 9.02
CA VAL A 162 -3.67 20.09 9.08
C VAL A 162 -2.28 19.96 9.69
N TYR A 163 -1.26 20.40 8.97
CA TYR A 163 0.10 20.49 9.48
C TYR A 163 0.41 21.97 9.73
N ALA A 164 1.09 22.28 10.83
CA ALA A 164 1.52 23.63 11.13
C ALA A 164 2.53 24.14 10.09
N ASP A 165 3.50 23.30 9.71
CA ASP A 165 4.53 23.65 8.75
C ASP A 165 5.13 22.43 8.00
N LEU A 166 6.17 22.68 7.20
CA LEU A 166 6.92 21.63 6.50
C LEU A 166 7.76 20.76 7.46
N SER A 167 8.22 21.30 8.59
CA SER A 167 9.01 20.56 9.57
C SER A 167 8.20 19.43 10.16
N GLU A 168 6.97 19.71 10.59
CA GLU A 168 6.05 18.70 11.13
C GLU A 168 5.78 17.59 10.09
N ARG A 169 5.68 17.96 8.81
CA ARG A 169 5.51 16.97 7.71
C ARG A 169 6.74 16.08 7.53
N VAL A 170 7.94 16.63 7.70
CA VAL A 170 9.21 15.89 7.65
C VAL A 170 9.30 14.93 8.83
N ASP A 171 9.07 15.43 10.03
CA ASP A 171 9.13 14.64 11.27
C ASP A 171 8.17 13.46 11.22
N ARG A 172 6.94 13.68 10.75
CA ARG A 172 5.95 12.60 10.58
C ARG A 172 6.39 11.53 9.58
N LYS A 173 7.16 11.89 8.55
CA LYS A 173 7.68 10.92 7.58
C LYS A 173 8.82 10.10 8.19
N TRP A 174 9.72 10.73 8.93
CA TRP A 174 10.77 10.00 9.64
C TRP A 174 10.20 9.11 10.75
N LEU A 175 9.16 9.56 11.46
CA LEU A 175 8.45 8.76 12.45
C LEU A 175 7.80 7.53 11.82
N GLU A 176 7.06 7.69 10.73
CA GLU A 176 6.45 6.59 9.98
C GLU A 176 7.51 5.56 9.54
N MET A 177 8.70 6.04 9.15
CA MET A 177 9.81 5.16 8.76
C MET A 177 10.36 4.39 9.97
N CYS A 178 10.59 5.06 11.10
CA CYS A 178 11.10 4.41 12.31
C CYS A 178 10.11 3.36 12.86
N GLN A 179 8.81 3.62 12.77
CA GLN A 179 7.80 2.62 13.10
C GLN A 179 7.91 1.37 12.20
N ILE A 180 8.14 1.53 10.89
CA ILE A 180 8.35 0.38 9.99
C ILE A 180 9.62 -0.37 10.39
N ILE A 181 10.68 0.35 10.74
CA ILE A 181 11.95 -0.24 11.17
C ILE A 181 11.74 -1.09 12.44
N GLU A 182 11.06 -0.54 13.45
CA GLU A 182 10.73 -1.27 14.69
C GLU A 182 9.81 -2.47 14.44
N GLU A 183 8.81 -2.32 13.57
CA GLU A 183 7.96 -3.42 13.11
C GLU A 183 8.80 -4.60 12.56
N ASN A 184 9.97 -4.34 11.98
CA ASN A 184 10.86 -5.36 11.43
C ASN A 184 11.95 -5.82 12.40
N GLY A 185 11.82 -5.52 13.70
CA GLY A 185 12.68 -6.06 14.76
C GLY A 185 13.90 -5.21 15.08
N PHE A 186 13.97 -3.97 14.58
CA PHE A 186 15.05 -3.04 14.88
C PHE A 186 14.55 -1.97 15.86
N GLU A 187 14.79 -2.20 17.14
CA GLU A 187 14.24 -1.40 18.24
C GLU A 187 15.00 -0.07 18.47
N ASP A 188 14.39 0.81 19.26
CA ASP A 188 14.94 2.07 19.79
C ASP A 188 15.51 3.09 18.77
N MET A 189 15.02 3.04 17.53
CA MET A 189 15.33 4.05 16.53
C MET A 189 14.57 5.36 16.77
N ASN A 190 15.31 6.44 17.02
CA ASN A 190 14.73 7.78 17.18
C ASN A 190 14.64 8.52 15.84
N HIS A 191 13.42 8.87 15.42
CA HIS A 191 13.18 9.65 14.20
C HIS A 191 13.88 11.02 14.16
N LEU A 192 14.16 11.62 15.33
CA LEU A 192 14.88 12.89 15.43
C LEU A 192 16.32 12.79 14.88
N LEU A 193 16.94 11.60 14.93
CA LEU A 193 18.24 11.35 14.33
C LEU A 193 18.21 11.69 12.83
N PHE A 194 17.17 11.24 12.13
CA PHE A 194 16.99 11.50 10.71
C PHE A 194 16.55 12.94 10.42
N ALA A 195 15.67 13.49 11.26
CA ALA A 195 15.20 14.87 11.11
C ALA A 195 16.33 15.90 11.25
N SER A 196 17.33 15.60 12.09
CA SER A 196 18.49 16.47 12.35
C SER A 196 19.55 16.47 11.25
N LEU A 197 19.50 15.53 10.30
CA LEU A 197 20.53 15.42 9.26
C LEU A 197 20.52 16.64 8.34
N ASN A 198 21.71 17.23 8.16
CA ASN A 198 21.88 18.32 7.20
C ASN A 198 21.87 17.78 5.75
N LYS A 199 21.82 18.70 4.78
CA LYS A 199 21.73 18.34 3.35
C LYS A 199 22.87 17.44 2.87
N THR A 200 24.10 17.66 3.34
CA THR A 200 25.27 16.85 2.98
C THR A 200 25.16 15.45 3.56
N GLN A 201 24.80 15.34 4.84
CA GLN A 201 24.58 14.05 5.51
C GLN A 201 23.43 13.27 4.85
N LEU A 202 22.33 13.92 4.50
CA LEU A 202 21.24 13.30 3.74
C LEU A 202 21.71 12.78 2.39
N TYR A 203 22.54 13.53 1.68
CA TYR A 203 23.11 13.09 0.41
C TYR A 203 24.01 11.85 0.59
N ILE A 204 24.87 11.84 1.61
CA ILE A 204 25.72 10.69 1.94
C ILE A 204 24.85 9.48 2.30
N LEU A 205 23.86 9.65 3.17
CA LEU A 205 22.90 8.60 3.57
C LEU A 205 22.24 7.96 2.35
N LEU A 206 21.70 8.77 1.44
CA LEU A 206 21.03 8.27 0.25
C LEU A 206 22.00 7.50 -0.67
N ASN A 207 23.26 7.94 -0.78
CA ASN A 207 24.28 7.23 -1.55
C ASN A 207 24.68 5.90 -0.91
N LEU A 208 24.84 5.85 0.41
CA LEU A 208 25.11 4.60 1.13
C LEU A 208 23.98 3.58 0.92
N VAL A 209 22.73 4.02 1.09
CA VAL A 209 21.54 3.20 0.79
C VAL A 209 21.53 2.77 -0.68
N TYR A 210 21.87 3.65 -1.61
CA TYR A 210 21.91 3.34 -3.04
C TYR A 210 22.92 2.23 -3.39
N ILE A 211 24.12 2.28 -2.82
CA ILE A 211 25.16 1.26 -3.04
C ILE A 211 24.67 -0.10 -2.55
N ASP A 212 24.13 -0.17 -1.34
CA ASP A 212 23.64 -1.45 -0.80
C ASP A 212 22.40 -1.95 -1.55
N LEU A 213 21.54 -1.06 -2.06
CA LEU A 213 20.42 -1.44 -2.93
C LEU A 213 20.90 -2.07 -4.25
N ILE A 214 22.04 -1.65 -4.80
CA ILE A 214 22.63 -2.28 -5.99
C ILE A 214 23.05 -3.71 -5.65
N ALA A 215 23.77 -3.89 -4.54
CA ALA A 215 24.20 -5.22 -4.09
C ALA A 215 22.98 -6.13 -3.84
N TYR A 216 22.00 -5.64 -3.08
CA TYR A 216 20.75 -6.34 -2.81
C TYR A 216 19.98 -6.72 -4.09
N ALA A 217 19.96 -5.85 -5.10
CA ALA A 217 19.33 -6.16 -6.38
C ALA A 217 20.12 -7.17 -7.23
N ALA A 218 21.45 -7.24 -7.08
CA ALA A 218 22.31 -8.17 -7.80
C ALA A 218 22.23 -9.61 -7.25
N GLU A 219 22.08 -9.77 -5.94
CA GLU A 219 22.00 -11.08 -5.26
C GLU A 219 20.75 -11.90 -5.64
N HIS A 220 19.70 -11.25 -6.15
CA HIS A 220 18.41 -11.89 -6.33
C HIS A 220 18.06 -12.18 -7.80
N LYS A 221 17.67 -13.44 -8.06
CA LYS A 221 17.31 -13.95 -9.40
C LYS A 221 16.07 -13.31 -10.02
N THR A 222 15.17 -12.71 -9.23
CA THR A 222 13.97 -12.00 -9.72
C THR A 222 14.23 -10.49 -9.84
N PRO A 223 14.52 -9.96 -11.04
CA PRO A 223 15.16 -8.65 -11.18
C PRO A 223 14.21 -7.46 -11.04
N ILE A 224 12.91 -7.62 -11.32
CA ILE A 224 12.02 -6.49 -11.63
C ILE A 224 11.74 -5.61 -10.38
N CYS A 225 11.38 -6.21 -9.25
CA CYS A 225 10.97 -5.44 -8.06
C CYS A 225 12.14 -4.74 -7.37
N ARG A 226 13.34 -5.36 -7.32
CA ARG A 226 14.50 -4.81 -6.60
C ARG A 226 15.27 -3.77 -7.42
N LYS A 227 15.42 -3.99 -8.73
CA LYS A 227 16.04 -2.99 -9.64
C LYS A 227 15.22 -1.71 -9.71
N LYS A 228 13.89 -1.80 -9.56
CA LYS A 228 13.01 -0.63 -9.44
C LYS A 228 13.44 0.30 -8.30
N TYR A 229 13.83 -0.22 -7.14
CA TYR A 229 14.29 0.58 -6.01
C TYR A 229 15.62 1.29 -6.29
N VAL A 230 16.55 0.62 -6.97
CA VAL A 230 17.81 1.21 -7.44
C VAL A 230 17.53 2.40 -8.38
N VAL A 231 16.63 2.23 -9.35
CA VAL A 231 16.26 3.30 -10.30
C VAL A 231 15.58 4.47 -9.57
N TRP A 232 14.67 4.18 -8.65
CA TRP A 232 14.01 5.19 -7.84
C TRP A 232 15.01 6.00 -7.00
N MET A 233 15.92 5.32 -6.30
CA MET A 233 16.93 5.97 -5.47
C MET A 233 17.89 6.83 -6.32
N LYS A 234 18.38 6.29 -7.44
CA LYS A 234 19.23 7.03 -8.39
C LYS A 234 18.54 8.31 -8.89
N THR A 235 17.24 8.24 -9.17
CA THR A 235 16.45 9.40 -9.61
C THR A 235 16.38 10.47 -8.53
N VAL A 236 16.20 10.07 -7.27
CA VAL A 236 16.14 10.99 -6.12
C VAL A 236 17.50 11.64 -5.89
N ILE A 237 18.59 10.87 -5.89
CA ILE A 237 19.96 11.38 -5.76
C ILE A 237 20.29 12.37 -6.88
N SER A 238 19.95 12.03 -8.13
CA SER A 238 20.16 12.95 -9.26
C SER A 238 19.40 14.27 -9.10
N LYS A 239 18.18 14.24 -8.55
CA LYS A 239 17.43 15.46 -8.25
C LYS A 239 18.08 16.26 -7.12
N PHE A 240 18.59 15.59 -6.08
CA PHE A 240 19.34 16.22 -4.99
C PHE A 240 20.57 17.00 -5.48
N SER A 241 21.30 16.45 -6.46
CA SER A 241 22.46 17.13 -7.06
C SER A 241 22.07 18.25 -8.02
N LYS A 242 20.99 18.09 -8.79
CA LYS A 242 20.57 19.07 -9.82
C LYS A 242 19.82 20.28 -9.26
N PHE A 243 19.01 20.09 -8.22
CA PHE A 243 18.14 21.13 -7.69
C PHE A 243 18.67 21.71 -6.37
N LYS A 244 18.63 23.04 -6.25
CA LYS A 244 18.94 23.75 -5.00
C LYS A 244 17.78 23.71 -4.01
N TYR A 245 17.48 22.53 -3.47
CA TYR A 245 16.51 22.40 -2.38
C TYR A 245 17.06 23.02 -1.08
N GLY A 246 16.19 23.71 -0.34
CA GLY A 246 16.42 24.03 1.07
C GLY A 246 16.45 22.77 1.95
N SER A 247 17.00 22.88 3.17
CA SER A 247 17.28 21.73 4.04
C SER A 247 16.05 20.87 4.33
N LEU A 248 14.94 21.51 4.77
CA LEU A 248 13.69 20.80 5.06
C LEU A 248 13.08 20.11 3.83
N GLN A 249 13.13 20.76 2.67
CA GLN A 249 12.61 20.18 1.42
C GLN A 249 13.45 18.97 0.97
N ALA A 250 14.78 19.03 1.17
CA ALA A 250 15.66 17.90 0.95
C ALA A 250 15.31 16.74 1.89
N SER A 251 15.21 17.00 3.20
CA SER A 251 14.81 16.00 4.20
C SER A 251 13.47 15.35 3.87
N TYR A 252 12.47 16.15 3.50
CA TYR A 252 11.16 15.66 3.05
C TYR A 252 11.26 14.71 1.86
N ASN A 253 12.04 15.08 0.84
CA ASN A 253 12.20 14.27 -0.36
C ASN A 253 12.93 12.95 -0.07
N ALA A 254 13.95 12.97 0.80
CA ALA A 254 14.65 11.77 1.27
C ALA A 254 13.72 10.82 2.03
N ALA A 255 13.03 11.33 3.06
CA ALA A 255 12.08 10.55 3.86
C ALA A 255 10.99 9.93 2.98
N ARG A 256 10.42 10.71 2.06
CA ARG A 256 9.39 10.24 1.12
C ARG A 256 9.91 9.13 0.20
N ALA A 257 11.14 9.24 -0.29
CA ALA A 257 11.73 8.24 -1.17
C ALA A 257 11.92 6.90 -0.44
N ILE A 258 12.55 6.95 0.75
CA ILE A 258 12.82 5.77 1.57
C ILE A 258 11.50 5.09 1.98
N LEU A 259 10.53 5.86 2.48
CA LEU A 259 9.20 5.34 2.81
C LEU A 259 8.46 4.72 1.62
N SER A 260 8.64 5.25 0.41
CA SER A 260 7.99 4.68 -0.78
C SER A 260 8.58 3.31 -1.12
N ILE A 261 9.89 3.13 -0.94
CA ILE A 261 10.56 1.83 -1.11
C ILE A 261 10.09 0.85 -0.03
N LEU A 262 10.08 1.26 1.25
CA LEU A 262 9.63 0.41 2.35
C LEU A 262 8.16 -0.03 2.21
N ASN A 263 7.26 0.87 1.81
CA ASN A 263 5.84 0.55 1.63
C ASN A 263 5.54 -0.27 0.36
N ASP A 264 6.43 -0.26 -0.64
CA ASP A 264 6.29 -1.08 -1.85
C ASP A 264 6.79 -2.52 -1.62
N SER A 265 7.77 -2.71 -0.73
CA SER A 265 8.32 -4.02 -0.41
C SER A 265 7.31 -4.92 0.33
N ALA A 266 7.24 -6.19 -0.08
CA ALA A 266 6.48 -7.20 0.64
C ALA A 266 7.16 -7.61 1.95
N GLU A 267 8.51 -7.64 1.94
CA GLU A 267 9.36 -8.04 3.06
C GLU A 267 10.42 -6.94 3.26
N PRO A 268 10.15 -5.95 4.12
CA PRO A 268 11.03 -4.79 4.28
C PRO A 268 12.23 -5.02 5.20
N TYR A 269 12.38 -6.17 5.85
CA TYR A 269 13.48 -6.44 6.80
C TYR A 269 14.87 -6.06 6.27
N THR A 270 15.29 -6.59 5.11
CA THR A 270 16.60 -6.29 4.52
C THR A 270 16.75 -4.81 4.18
N LEU A 271 15.66 -4.15 3.76
CA LEU A 271 15.68 -2.71 3.47
C LEU A 271 15.83 -1.88 4.74
N CYS A 272 15.17 -2.27 5.84
CA CYS A 272 15.36 -1.68 7.15
C CYS A 272 16.82 -1.81 7.62
N PHE A 273 17.40 -3.00 7.47
CA PHE A 273 18.82 -3.24 7.77
C PHE A 273 19.74 -2.32 6.97
N ILE A 274 19.53 -2.18 5.66
CA ILE A 274 20.30 -1.28 4.79
C ILE A 274 20.23 0.16 5.29
N ILE A 275 19.03 0.64 5.64
CA ILE A 275 18.83 2.02 6.12
C ILE A 275 19.58 2.24 7.44
N ILE A 276 19.45 1.33 8.40
CA ILE A 276 20.14 1.45 9.70
C ILE A 276 21.65 1.40 9.51
N SER A 277 22.15 0.43 8.74
CA SER A 277 23.57 0.31 8.42
C SER A 277 24.12 1.59 7.78
N ALA A 278 23.34 2.23 6.89
CA ALA A 278 23.72 3.49 6.29
C ALA A 278 23.80 4.64 7.31
N VAL A 279 22.90 4.68 8.30
CA VAL A 279 22.93 5.69 9.37
C VAL A 279 24.11 5.50 10.31
N VAL A 280 24.45 4.25 10.66
CA VAL A 280 25.60 3.94 11.52
C VAL A 280 26.94 4.29 10.85
N ARG A 281 26.98 4.33 9.51
CA ARG A 281 28.15 4.70 8.71
C ARG A 281 28.27 6.20 8.42
N LEU A 282 27.28 7.02 8.80
CA LEU A 282 27.33 8.48 8.64
C LEU A 282 28.33 9.13 9.60
#